data_AF-A0A0C9XGX2-F1
#
_entry.id   AF-A0A0C9XGX2-F1
#
_cell.length_a   1.000
_cell.length_b   1.000
_cell.length_c   1.000
_cell.angle_alpha   90.00
_cell.angle_beta   90.00
_cell.angle_gamma   90.00
#
_symmetry.space_group_name_H-M   'P 1'
#
loop_
_entity.id
_entity.type
_entity.pdbx_description
1 polymer ?
#
loop_
_entity_poly.entity_id
_entity_poly.type
_entity_poly.pdbx_seq_one_letter_code
_entity_poly.pdbx_strand_id
1 'polypeptide(L)'
;ADWTPKEVTTLIHYLHEHRVERGNTRNFHQSTYANVAEHLRPLHVSGKIKDHKNVSIKWGVLKQTYNAIVTYRSKSGEHWDNECGANIGGALAVESWGKYIAVKGNVHMKPFRNKGWEYLEYLEDIFP
;
A
#
# COMPACT_ATOMS: atom_id res chain seq x y z
N ALA A 1 14.19 7.21 -2.99
CA ALA A 1 13.59 7.74 -4.24
C ALA A 1 12.24 8.27 -3.86
N ASP A 2 11.99 9.54 -4.14
CA ASP A 2 10.70 10.15 -3.84
C ASP A 2 9.67 9.65 -4.84
N TRP A 3 8.50 9.27 -4.36
CA TRP A 3 7.40 8.74 -5.18
C TRP A 3 6.27 9.76 -5.18
N THR A 4 5.95 10.28 -6.36
CA THR A 4 4.75 11.10 -6.53
C THR A 4 3.50 10.22 -6.45
N PRO A 5 2.33 10.76 -6.08
CA PRO A 5 1.08 10.01 -6.11
C PRO A 5 0.84 9.33 -7.46
N LYS A 6 1.05 10.06 -8.56
CA LYS A 6 0.89 9.54 -9.93
C LYS A 6 1.76 8.32 -10.20
N GLU A 7 3.03 8.33 -9.79
CA GLU A 7 3.92 7.17 -9.95
C GLU A 7 3.47 5.97 -9.10
N VAL A 8 2.91 6.20 -7.90
CA VAL A 8 2.37 5.12 -7.07
C VAL A 8 1.14 4.51 -7.72
N THR A 9 0.20 5.33 -8.18
CA THR A 9 -0.98 4.88 -8.93
C THR A 9 -0.58 4.07 -10.15
N THR A 10 0.36 4.58 -10.97
CA THR A 10 0.85 3.88 -12.16
C THR A 10 1.52 2.54 -11.83
N LEU A 11 2.31 2.46 -10.76
CA LEU A 11 2.88 1.18 -10.31
C LEU A 11 1.79 0.17 -9.96
N ILE A 12 0.79 0.59 -9.19
CA ILE A 12 -0.26 -0.32 -8.69
C ILE A 12 -1.16 -0.80 -9.83
N HIS A 13 -1.58 0.11 -10.70
CA HIS A 13 -2.38 -0.25 -11.88
C HIS A 13 -1.64 -1.21 -12.79
N TYR A 14 -0.35 -0.95 -13.08
CA TYR A 14 0.46 -1.85 -13.88
C TYR A 14 0.52 -3.26 -13.26
N LEU A 15 0.80 -3.37 -11.96
CA LEU A 15 0.87 -4.66 -11.28
C LEU A 15 -0.49 -5.37 -11.18
N HIS A 16 -1.59 -4.62 -11.09
CA HIS A 16 -2.95 -5.17 -11.12
C HIS A 16 -3.29 -5.74 -12.50
N GLU A 17 -2.99 -5.03 -13.58
CA GLU A 17 -3.17 -5.52 -14.94
C GLU A 17 -2.37 -6.81 -15.18
N HIS A 18 -1.16 -6.89 -14.62
CA HIS A 18 -0.25 -8.04 -14.75
C HIS A 18 -0.34 -9.03 -13.58
N ARG A 19 -1.41 -8.98 -12.77
CA ARG A 19 -1.54 -9.80 -11.54
C ARG A 19 -1.42 -11.32 -11.76
N VAL A 20 -1.73 -11.80 -12.98
CA VAL A 20 -1.58 -13.21 -13.38
C VAL A 20 -0.12 -13.67 -13.45
N GLU A 21 0.82 -12.73 -13.58
CA GLU A 21 2.27 -13.00 -13.59
C GLU A 21 2.87 -13.08 -12.18
N ARG A 22 2.04 -12.94 -11.14
CA ARG A 22 2.48 -12.99 -9.75
C ARG A 22 2.96 -14.41 -9.41
N GLY A 23 4.21 -14.51 -8.95
CA GLY A 23 4.75 -15.76 -8.45
C GLY A 23 4.12 -16.19 -7.12
N ASN A 24 4.44 -17.42 -6.68
CA ASN A 24 3.86 -18.03 -5.47
C ASN A 24 4.17 -17.27 -4.15
N THR A 25 5.11 -16.33 -4.15
CA THR A 25 5.61 -15.67 -2.94
C THR A 25 5.02 -14.28 -2.66
N ARG A 26 3.84 -13.96 -3.22
CA ARG A 26 3.23 -12.62 -3.11
C ARG A 26 4.18 -11.50 -3.62
N ASN A 27 5.04 -11.86 -4.56
CA ASN A 27 5.99 -10.98 -5.24
C ASN A 27 5.87 -11.20 -6.76
N PHE A 28 6.21 -10.17 -7.51
CA PHE A 28 6.40 -10.28 -8.95
C PHE A 28 7.86 -10.62 -9.28
N HIS A 29 8.07 -11.14 -10.47
CA HIS A 29 9.40 -11.41 -10.99
C HIS A 29 10.16 -10.08 -11.20
N GLN A 30 11.50 -10.16 -11.16
CA GLN A 30 12.35 -9.01 -11.42
C GLN A 30 12.07 -8.37 -12.79
N SER A 31 11.74 -9.19 -13.80
CA SER A 31 11.32 -8.73 -15.13
C SER A 31 10.09 -7.83 -15.07
N THR A 32 9.05 -8.22 -14.33
CA THR A 32 7.85 -7.39 -14.13
C THR A 32 8.20 -6.06 -13.45
N TYR A 33 9.07 -6.05 -12.44
CA TYR A 33 9.51 -4.79 -11.83
C TYR A 33 10.35 -3.91 -12.76
N ALA A 34 11.14 -4.51 -13.66
CA ALA A 34 11.85 -3.77 -14.70
C ALA A 34 10.89 -3.15 -15.71
N ASN A 35 9.84 -3.89 -16.12
CA ASN A 35 8.82 -3.37 -17.02
C ASN A 35 8.04 -2.21 -16.38
N VAL A 36 7.68 -2.30 -15.09
CA VAL A 36 7.10 -1.18 -14.34
C VAL A 36 8.04 0.02 -14.32
N ALA A 37 9.34 -0.18 -14.08
CA ALA A 37 10.32 0.90 -14.06
C ALA A 37 10.38 1.62 -15.41
N GLU A 38 10.40 0.88 -16.53
CA GLU A 38 10.34 1.46 -17.88
C GLU A 38 9.01 2.21 -18.12
N HIS A 39 7.88 1.65 -17.67
CA HIS A 39 6.57 2.29 -17.78
C HIS A 39 6.44 3.58 -16.96
N LEU A 40 7.20 3.71 -15.87
CA LEU A 40 7.26 4.93 -15.05
C LEU A 40 8.16 6.02 -15.64
N ARG A 41 9.09 5.71 -16.56
CA ARG A 41 10.07 6.69 -17.09
C ARG A 41 9.44 7.97 -17.66
N PRO A 42 8.31 7.93 -18.40
CA PRO A 42 7.67 9.14 -18.90
C PRO A 42 7.14 10.08 -17.81
N LEU A 43 6.95 9.59 -16.57
CA LEU A 43 6.47 10.39 -15.43
C LEU A 43 7.61 11.05 -14.66
N HIS A 44 8.86 10.78 -15.03
CA HIS A 44 10.02 11.32 -14.35
C HIS A 44 10.12 12.84 -14.56
N VAL A 45 10.08 13.60 -13.47
CA VAL A 45 10.24 15.06 -13.50
C VAL A 45 11.66 15.46 -13.09
N SER A 46 12.18 14.89 -12.00
CA SER A 46 13.51 15.22 -11.47
C SER A 46 14.02 14.15 -10.50
N GLY A 47 15.32 14.23 -10.17
CA GLY A 47 15.98 13.34 -9.21
C GLY A 47 16.44 12.01 -9.82
N LYS A 48 16.51 10.96 -8.98
CA LYS A 48 16.95 9.64 -9.42
C LYS A 48 15.84 8.93 -10.22
N ILE A 49 16.17 8.47 -11.42
CA ILE A 49 15.32 7.57 -12.21
C ILE A 49 15.13 6.25 -11.44
N LYS A 50 13.87 5.82 -11.32
CA LYS A 50 13.50 4.61 -10.58
C LYS A 50 13.87 3.38 -11.41
N ASP A 51 14.64 2.48 -10.82
CA ASP A 51 14.94 1.17 -11.39
C ASP A 51 14.04 0.08 -10.77
N HIS A 52 14.20 -1.16 -11.24
CA HIS A 52 13.48 -2.32 -10.72
C HIS A 52 13.66 -2.53 -9.20
N LYS A 53 14.81 -2.14 -8.61
CA LYS A 53 15.04 -2.24 -7.16
C LYS A 53 14.18 -1.20 -6.43
N ASN A 54 14.10 0.01 -6.97
CA ASN A 54 13.22 1.04 -6.43
C ASN A 54 11.75 0.59 -6.45
N VAL A 55 11.29 0.00 -7.56
CA VAL A 55 9.94 -0.56 -7.69
C VAL A 55 9.71 -1.67 -6.66
N SER A 56 10.62 -2.64 -6.54
CA SER A 56 10.52 -3.76 -5.60
C SER A 56 10.43 -3.28 -4.13
N ILE A 57 11.27 -2.30 -3.75
CA ILE A 57 11.23 -1.70 -2.41
C ILE A 57 9.89 -1.02 -2.16
N LYS A 58 9.40 -0.23 -3.12
CA LYS A 58 8.10 0.46 -2.99
C LYS A 58 6.95 -0.53 -2.88
N TRP A 59 6.96 -1.60 -3.68
CA TRP A 59 5.99 -2.67 -3.59
C TRP A 59 5.99 -3.34 -2.21
N GLY A 60 7.17 -3.57 -1.62
CA GLY A 60 7.29 -4.06 -0.24
C GLY A 60 6.56 -3.19 0.78
N VAL A 61 6.68 -1.86 0.68
CA VAL A 61 5.97 -0.91 1.57
C VAL A 61 4.46 -0.91 1.33
N LEU A 62 4.02 -1.00 0.08
CA LEU A 62 2.59 -1.10 -0.26
C LEU A 62 1.97 -2.38 0.33
N LYS A 63 2.67 -3.50 0.26
CA LYS A 63 2.25 -4.75 0.89
C LYS A 63 2.19 -4.66 2.42
N GLN A 64 3.15 -4.00 3.05
CA GLN A 64 3.11 -3.78 4.50
C GLN A 64 1.87 -2.97 4.90
N THR A 65 1.52 -1.97 4.10
CA THR A 65 0.30 -1.15 4.29
C THR A 65 -0.95 -2.00 4.17
N TYR A 66 -1.08 -2.78 3.09
CA TYR A 66 -2.18 -3.73 2.89
C TYR A 66 -2.34 -4.71 4.05
N ASN A 67 -1.25 -5.38 4.44
CA ASN A 67 -1.27 -6.34 5.54
C ASN A 67 -1.70 -5.69 6.85
N ALA A 68 -1.32 -4.43 7.10
CA ALA A 68 -1.72 -3.70 8.29
C ALA A 68 -3.23 -3.41 8.30
N ILE A 69 -3.80 -3.01 7.15
CA ILE A 69 -5.24 -2.77 6.98
C ILE A 69 -6.03 -4.07 7.15
N VAL A 70 -5.61 -5.15 6.48
CA VAL A 70 -6.26 -6.47 6.61
C VAL A 70 -6.21 -6.98 8.06
N THR A 71 -5.05 -6.81 8.72
CA THR A 71 -4.90 -7.18 10.14
C THR A 71 -5.83 -6.37 11.03
N TYR A 72 -5.97 -5.07 10.77
CA TYR A 72 -6.89 -4.22 11.52
C TYR A 72 -8.34 -4.66 11.33
N ARG A 73 -8.77 -4.89 10.07
CA ARG A 73 -10.11 -5.39 9.72
C ARG A 73 -10.45 -6.75 10.32
N SER A 74 -9.46 -7.60 10.59
CA SER A 74 -9.68 -8.91 11.22
C SER A 74 -10.01 -8.82 12.72
N LYS A 75 -9.82 -7.66 13.36
CA LYS A 75 -10.10 -7.49 14.79
C LYS A 75 -11.59 -7.24 15.01
N SER A 76 -12.14 -7.89 16.02
CA SER A 76 -13.53 -7.71 16.41
C SER A 76 -13.80 -6.27 16.85
N GLY A 77 -14.87 -5.67 16.32
CA GLY A 77 -15.31 -4.33 16.67
C GLY A 77 -14.57 -3.17 15.99
N GLU A 78 -13.56 -3.46 15.16
CA GLU A 78 -12.88 -2.41 14.38
C GLU A 78 -13.64 -2.11 13.10
N HIS A 79 -13.80 -0.82 12.80
CA HIS A 79 -14.44 -0.35 11.57
C HIS A 79 -13.39 -0.06 10.50
N TRP A 80 -13.70 -0.36 9.24
CA TRP A 80 -12.92 0.12 8.12
C TRP A 80 -13.83 0.43 6.93
N ASP A 81 -13.61 1.58 6.30
CA ASP A 81 -14.14 1.88 4.98
C ASP A 81 -13.07 2.53 4.08
N ASN A 82 -13.26 2.46 2.77
CA ASN A 82 -12.24 2.86 1.81
C ASN A 82 -12.10 4.39 1.64
N GLU A 83 -12.97 5.18 2.26
CA GLU A 83 -12.99 6.64 2.17
C GLU A 83 -12.44 7.30 3.45
N CYS A 84 -12.93 6.87 4.61
CA CYS A 84 -12.64 7.38 5.95
C CYS A 84 -11.67 6.49 6.75
N GLY A 85 -11.29 5.32 6.22
CA GLY A 85 -10.35 4.41 6.89
C GLY A 85 -10.95 3.86 8.18
N ALA A 86 -10.22 3.99 9.29
CA ALA A 86 -10.70 3.55 10.60
C ALA A 86 -11.79 4.44 11.21
N ASN A 87 -11.98 5.66 10.68
CA ASN A 87 -12.98 6.64 11.12
C ASN A 87 -13.03 6.86 12.66
N ILE A 88 -11.87 7.01 13.29
CA ILE A 88 -11.73 7.14 14.74
C ILE A 88 -12.19 8.51 15.26
N GLY A 89 -13.35 8.52 15.92
CA GLY A 89 -13.92 9.67 16.62
C GLY A 89 -14.19 9.42 18.12
N GLY A 90 -14.13 10.47 18.93
CA GLY A 90 -14.38 10.42 20.38
C GLY A 90 -13.14 10.10 21.21
N ALA A 91 -13.10 10.61 22.45
CA ALA A 91 -11.89 10.58 23.29
C ALA A 91 -11.38 9.15 23.56
N LEU A 92 -12.28 8.22 23.91
CA LEU A 92 -11.92 6.83 24.21
C LEU A 92 -11.35 6.10 22.97
N ALA A 93 -11.95 6.29 21.80
CA ALA A 93 -11.47 5.65 20.58
C ALA A 93 -10.10 6.21 20.14
N VAL A 94 -9.87 7.52 20.34
CA VAL A 94 -8.58 8.15 20.07
C VAL A 94 -7.47 7.62 20.97
N GLU A 95 -7.77 7.39 22.25
CA GLU A 95 -6.81 6.79 23.18
C GLU A 95 -6.47 5.35 22.77
N SER A 96 -7.49 4.53 22.48
CA SER A 96 -7.32 3.15 22.00
C SER A 96 -6.53 3.09 20.70
N TRP A 97 -6.81 3.98 19.75
CA TRP A 97 -6.06 4.11 18.51
C TRP A 97 -4.59 4.45 18.75
N GLY A 98 -4.31 5.38 19.68
CA GLY A 98 -2.95 5.73 20.09
C GLY A 98 -2.16 4.53 20.61
N LYS A 99 -2.77 3.71 21.48
CA LYS A 99 -2.20 2.46 21.98
C LYS A 99 -1.98 1.46 20.84
N TYR A 100 -2.94 1.35 19.93
CA TYR A 100 -2.87 0.44 18.78
C TYR A 100 -1.68 0.78 17.86
N ILE A 101 -1.52 2.03 17.43
CA ILE A 101 -0.44 2.44 16.50
C ILE A 101 0.94 2.51 17.15
N ALA A 102 1.02 2.56 18.49
CA ALA A 102 2.28 2.50 19.23
C ALA A 102 2.93 1.12 19.17
N VAL A 103 2.15 0.06 18.89
CA VAL A 103 2.68 -1.28 18.62
C VAL A 103 3.45 -1.26 17.30
N LYS A 104 4.74 -1.66 17.32
CA LYS A 104 5.66 -1.56 16.17
C LYS A 104 5.09 -2.13 14.85
N GLY A 105 4.32 -3.22 14.91
CA GLY A 105 3.68 -3.83 13.73
C GLY A 105 2.53 -3.02 13.12
N ASN A 106 1.93 -2.10 13.89
CA ASN A 106 0.73 -1.36 13.50
C ASN A 106 1.03 0.08 13.07
N VAL A 107 2.31 0.51 13.09
CA VAL A 107 2.69 1.88 12.73
C VAL A 107 2.24 2.28 11.32
N HIS A 108 2.11 1.30 10.42
CA HIS A 108 1.62 1.50 9.06
C HIS A 108 0.15 1.93 9.00
N MET A 109 -0.65 1.71 10.06
CA MET A 109 -2.03 2.17 10.14
C MET A 109 -2.16 3.67 10.45
N LYS A 110 -1.09 4.31 10.93
CA LYS A 110 -1.11 5.72 11.38
C LYS A 110 -1.73 6.70 10.37
N PRO A 111 -1.46 6.62 9.05
CA PRO A 111 -2.07 7.52 8.07
C PRO A 111 -3.58 7.33 7.90
N PHE A 112 -4.12 6.18 8.33
CA PHE A 112 -5.47 5.73 8.02
C PHE A 112 -6.46 5.88 9.17
N ARG A 113 -6.13 6.73 10.15
CA ARG A 113 -7.04 7.02 11.28
C ARG A 113 -8.41 7.49 10.79
N ASN A 114 -8.42 8.45 9.87
CA ASN A 114 -9.62 9.11 9.32
C ASN A 114 -9.46 9.36 7.81
N LYS A 115 -8.75 8.44 7.14
CA LYS A 115 -8.52 8.49 5.70
C LYS A 115 -8.42 7.05 5.21
N GLY A 116 -9.20 6.72 4.19
CA GLY A 116 -9.15 5.40 3.56
C GLY A 116 -7.93 5.22 2.66
N TRP A 117 -7.94 4.15 1.88
CA TRP A 117 -6.82 3.83 1.00
C TRP A 117 -7.30 3.35 -0.36
N GLU A 118 -7.35 4.27 -1.32
CA GLU A 118 -7.80 4.06 -2.71
C GLU A 118 -7.20 2.83 -3.43
N TYR A 119 -6.06 2.31 -2.97
CA TYR A 119 -5.40 1.14 -3.56
C TYR A 119 -5.80 -0.20 -2.94
N LEU A 120 -6.68 -0.21 -1.92
CA LEU A 120 -7.02 -1.43 -1.18
C LEU A 120 -7.61 -2.50 -2.10
N GLU A 121 -8.62 -2.16 -2.89
CA GLU A 121 -9.31 -3.09 -3.80
C GLU A 121 -8.36 -3.67 -4.86
N TYR A 122 -7.46 -2.84 -5.42
CA TYR A 122 -6.43 -3.33 -6.35
C TYR A 122 -5.49 -4.34 -5.70
N LEU A 123 -5.13 -4.15 -4.43
CA LEU A 123 -4.27 -5.10 -3.74
C LEU A 123 -5.03 -6.36 -3.31
N GLU A 124 -6.32 -6.27 -2.98
CA GLU A 124 -7.17 -7.45 -2.77
C GLU A 124 -7.25 -8.29 -4.04
N ASP A 125 -7.44 -7.68 -5.21
CA ASP A 125 -7.43 -8.38 -6.49
C ASP A 125 -6.07 -9.01 -6.84
N ILE A 126 -4.97 -8.36 -6.43
CA ILE A 126 -3.61 -8.92 -6.58
C ILE A 126 -3.37 -10.04 -5.55
N PHE A 127 -4.02 -10.00 -4.38
CA PHE A 127 -3.90 -10.95 -3.27
C PHE A 127 -5.21 -11.64 -2.93
N PRO A 128 -5.75 -12.50 -3.82
CA PRO A 128 -6.83 -13.40 -3.44
C PRO A 128 -6.37 -14.36 -2.34
#